data_AF-A0A4S2JWB5-F1
#
_entry.id   AF-A0A4S2JWB5-F1
#
_cell.length_a   1.000
_cell.length_b   1.000
_cell.length_c   1.000
_cell.angle_alpha   90.00
_cell.angle_beta   90.00
_cell.angle_gamma   90.00
#
_symmetry.space_group_name_H-M   'P 1'
#
loop_
_entity.id
_entity.type
_entity.pdbx_description
1 polymer ?
#
loop_
_entity_poly.entity_id
_entity_poly.type
_entity_poly.pdbx_seq_one_letter_code
_entity_poly.pdbx_strand_id
1 'polypeptide(L)'
;MTEESKETPQCRTYCPSNYVDQEDGEGNTIPGTWRDEENETGLHSIGRVGANNPARRSAQLRDTLSDYFISEAGEEAAPWQYQRAFRGAIINPPHF
;
A
#
# COMPACT_ATOMS: atom_id res chain seq x y z
N MET A 1 -16.02 -34.16 14.99
CA MET A 1 -17.42 -33.81 14.68
C MET A 1 -17.58 -32.38 15.16
N THR A 2 -17.22 -31.44 14.30
CA THR A 2 -17.20 -30.01 14.59
C THR A 2 -18.63 -29.50 14.50
N GLU A 3 -19.19 -29.11 15.64
CA GLU A 3 -20.48 -28.44 15.70
C GLU A 3 -20.27 -27.02 15.18
N GLU A 4 -20.53 -26.84 13.90
CA GLU A 4 -20.63 -25.53 13.26
C GLU A 4 -21.94 -24.89 13.73
N SER A 5 -21.83 -24.01 14.73
CA SER A 5 -22.93 -23.17 15.19
C SER A 5 -23.42 -22.30 14.03
N LYS A 6 -24.62 -22.60 13.53
CA LYS A 6 -25.35 -21.79 12.55
C LYS A 6 -25.71 -20.44 13.16
N GLU A 7 -24.82 -19.46 13.05
CA GLU A 7 -25.14 -18.07 13.39
C GLU A 7 -26.04 -17.47 12.30
N THR A 8 -27.17 -16.89 12.72
CA THR A 8 -28.11 -16.20 11.84
C THR A 8 -27.52 -14.84 11.40
N PRO A 9 -27.75 -14.37 10.15
CA PRO A 9 -27.05 -13.21 9.60
C PRO A 9 -27.52 -11.86 10.15
N GLN A 10 -28.37 -11.83 11.19
CA GLN A 10 -29.10 -10.64 11.61
C GLN A 10 -28.42 -9.80 12.70
N CYS A 11 -27.20 -10.14 13.13
CA CYS A 11 -26.46 -9.34 14.10
C CYS A 11 -24.98 -9.19 13.71
N ARG A 12 -24.72 -8.72 12.49
CA ARG A 12 -23.38 -8.23 12.10
C ARG A 12 -23.40 -6.71 12.09
N THR A 13 -23.63 -6.11 13.26
CA THR A 13 -23.51 -4.66 13.43
C THR A 13 -22.03 -4.32 13.39
N TYR A 14 -21.65 -3.33 12.58
CA TYR A 14 -20.26 -2.87 12.42
C TYR A 14 -19.58 -2.57 13.78
N CYS A 15 -20.37 -2.11 14.75
CA CYS A 15 -19.93 -1.86 16.12
C CYS A 15 -21.00 -2.41 17.09
N PRO A 16 -20.72 -3.51 17.82
CA PRO A 16 -21.59 -3.99 18.90
C PRO A 16 -21.82 -2.90 19.95
N SER A 17 -23.00 -2.85 20.55
CA SER A 17 -23.37 -1.77 21.50
C SER A 17 -22.46 -1.73 22.74
N ASN A 18 -21.92 -2.88 23.14
CA ASN A 18 -20.99 -3.04 24.26
C ASN A 18 -19.53 -2.79 23.86
N TYR A 19 -19.23 -2.51 22.58
CA TYR A 19 -17.87 -2.37 22.11
C TYR A 19 -17.21 -1.09 22.58
N VAL A 20 -17.94 0.03 22.61
CA VAL A 20 -17.45 1.36 23.01
C VAL A 20 -17.82 1.69 24.45
N ASP A 21 -17.13 2.66 25.05
CA ASP A 21 -17.50 3.17 26.39
C ASP A 21 -18.91 3.78 26.36
N GLN A 22 -19.67 3.54 27.43
CA GLN A 22 -21.01 4.07 27.63
C GLN A 22 -21.07 4.92 28.90
N GLU A 23 -22.06 5.78 29.03
CA GLU A 23 -22.32 6.52 30.27
C GLU A 23 -23.57 5.94 30.94
N ASP A 24 -23.51 5.74 32.26
CA ASP A 24 -24.70 5.42 33.05
C ASP A 24 -25.55 6.67 33.32
N GLY A 25 -26.74 6.49 33.89
CA GLY A 25 -27.64 7.60 34.21
C GLY A 25 -27.13 8.56 35.29
N GLU A 26 -26.02 8.21 35.95
CA GLU A 26 -25.36 9.02 36.99
C GLU A 26 -24.10 9.72 36.45
N GLY A 27 -23.77 9.52 35.17
CA GLY A 27 -22.61 10.11 34.50
C GLY A 27 -21.30 9.33 34.71
N ASN A 28 -21.35 8.11 35.25
CA ASN A 28 -20.17 7.25 35.33
C ASN A 28 -19.95 6.53 34.00
N THR A 29 -18.69 6.35 33.64
CA THR A 29 -18.30 5.63 32.43
C THR A 29 -18.33 4.12 32.66
N ILE A 30 -19.14 3.41 31.88
CA ILE A 30 -19.12 1.95 31.72
C ILE A 30 -18.08 1.61 30.63
N PRO A 31 -17.00 0.89 30.96
CA PRO A 31 -15.95 0.56 30.00
C PRO A 31 -16.48 -0.40 28.92
N GLY A 32 -16.20 -0.09 27.66
CA GLY A 32 -16.53 -0.96 26.53
C GLY A 32 -15.54 -2.11 26.36
N THR A 33 -15.97 -3.18 25.68
CA THR A 33 -15.17 -4.41 25.49
C THR A 33 -13.89 -4.17 24.68
N TRP A 34 -13.77 -3.06 23.92
CA TRP A 34 -12.53 -2.69 23.23
C TRP A 34 -11.33 -2.54 24.17
N ARG A 35 -11.55 -2.28 25.46
CA ARG A 35 -10.50 -2.15 26.48
C ARG A 35 -9.94 -3.51 26.93
N ASP A 36 -10.73 -4.57 26.80
CA ASP A 36 -10.30 -5.93 27.18
C ASP A 36 -9.48 -6.60 26.05
N GLU A 37 -9.60 -6.13 24.82
CA GLU A 37 -8.86 -6.63 23.64
C GLU A 37 -7.36 -6.24 23.65
N GLU A 38 -6.99 -5.26 24.48
CA GLU A 38 -5.64 -4.70 24.57
C GLU A 38 -4.60 -5.72 25.09
N ASN A 39 -5.04 -6.76 25.81
CA ASN A 39 -4.14 -7.74 26.43
C ASN A 39 -3.66 -8.88 25.50
N GLU A 40 -4.31 -9.12 24.35
CA GLU A 40 -3.92 -10.24 23.46
C GLU A 40 -3.70 -9.84 21.99
N THR A 41 -4.18 -8.68 21.52
CA THR A 41 -4.06 -8.29 20.09
C THR A 41 -3.87 -6.79 19.81
N GLY A 42 -3.40 -6.02 20.80
CA GLY A 42 -3.17 -4.58 20.66
C GLY A 42 -2.05 -4.18 19.68
N LEU A 43 -1.87 -2.88 19.49
CA LEU A 43 -0.76 -2.32 18.70
C LEU A 43 0.58 -2.74 19.30
N HIS A 44 1.20 -3.77 18.75
CA HIS A 44 2.53 -4.19 19.16
C HIS A 44 3.59 -3.24 18.64
N SER A 45 4.68 -3.11 19.41
CA SER A 45 5.89 -2.45 18.92
C SER A 45 6.37 -3.20 17.69
N ILE A 46 6.15 -2.59 16.52
CA ILE A 46 6.80 -3.02 15.30
C ILE A 46 8.27 -2.68 15.51
N GLY A 47 9.11 -3.72 15.65
CA GLY A 47 10.55 -3.57 15.80
C GLY A 47 11.17 -2.83 14.62
N ARG A 48 12.50 -2.85 14.50
CA ARG A 48 13.19 -2.13 13.41
C ARG A 48 12.74 -2.65 12.04
N VAL A 49 11.77 -1.97 11.42
CA VAL A 49 11.44 -2.15 10.02
C VAL A 49 12.58 -1.50 9.26
N GLY A 50 13.31 -2.30 8.47
CA GLY A 50 14.28 -1.73 7.52
C GLY A 50 13.58 -0.63 6.71
N ALA A 51 14.28 0.45 6.40
CA ALA A 51 13.71 1.51 5.58
C ALA A 51 13.30 0.90 4.23
N ASN A 52 12.03 0.51 4.11
CA ASN A 52 11.40 0.21 2.85
C ASN A 52 11.39 1.54 2.13
N ASN A 53 12.43 1.76 1.33
CA ASN A 53 12.61 2.95 0.52
C ASN A 53 12.28 2.57 -0.93
N PRO A 54 11.00 2.31 -1.24
CA PRO A 54 10.57 2.00 -2.59
C PRO A 54 10.97 3.14 -3.53
N ALA A 55 10.93 4.39 -3.05
CA ALA A 55 11.38 5.55 -3.80
C ALA A 55 12.83 5.43 -4.26
N ARG A 56 13.77 5.02 -3.39
CA ARG A 56 15.18 4.82 -3.77
C ARG A 56 15.35 3.68 -4.77
N ARG A 57 14.66 2.55 -4.56
CA ARG A 57 14.71 1.43 -5.52
C ARG A 57 14.14 1.81 -6.88
N SER A 58 13.04 2.54 -6.90
CA SER A 58 12.42 3.05 -8.13
C SER A 58 13.32 4.05 -8.85
N ALA A 59 14.00 4.94 -8.12
CA ALA A 59 14.97 5.87 -8.71
C ALA A 59 16.13 5.12 -9.36
N GLN A 60 16.71 4.13 -8.66
CA GLN A 60 17.77 3.30 -9.21
C GLN A 60 17.34 2.53 -10.46
N LEU A 61 16.13 1.96 -10.45
CA LEU A 61 15.59 1.25 -11.60
C LEU A 61 15.38 2.19 -12.79
N ARG A 62 14.84 3.40 -12.56
CA ARG A 62 14.66 4.40 -13.61
C ARG A 62 16.00 4.75 -14.27
N ASP A 63 17.02 5.03 -13.46
CA ASP A 63 18.33 5.44 -13.97
C ASP A 63 18.97 4.27 -14.75
N THR A 64 18.88 3.04 -14.23
CA THR A 64 19.36 1.83 -14.91
C THR A 64 18.68 1.60 -16.27
N LEU A 65 17.35 1.77 -16.34
CA LEU A 65 16.60 1.60 -17.58
C LEU A 65 16.91 2.71 -18.58
N SER A 66 17.07 3.95 -18.10
CA SER A 66 17.47 5.09 -18.93
C SER A 66 18.80 4.81 -19.62
N ASP A 67 19.81 4.39 -18.85
CA ASP A 67 21.14 4.08 -19.38
C ASP A 67 21.10 2.90 -20.36
N TYR A 68 20.29 1.89 -20.08
CA TYR A 68 20.11 0.75 -20.97
C TYR A 68 19.49 1.17 -22.32
N PHE A 69 18.39 1.92 -22.32
CA PHE A 69 17.67 2.27 -23.56
C PHE A 69 18.46 3.14 -24.53
N ILE A 70 19.43 3.92 -24.03
CA ILE A 70 20.34 4.74 -24.86
C ILE A 70 21.65 4.02 -25.22
N SER A 71 21.88 2.82 -24.70
CA SER A 71 23.03 1.99 -25.08
C SER A 71 22.79 1.32 -26.43
N GLU A 72 23.85 0.92 -27.13
CA GLU A 72 23.76 0.23 -28.42
C GLU A 72 22.84 -1.01 -28.37
N ALA A 73 22.95 -1.81 -27.30
CA ALA A 73 22.10 -2.99 -27.09
C ALA A 73 20.61 -2.62 -26.87
N GLY A 74 20.34 -1.49 -26.22
CA GLY A 74 18.98 -0.99 -26.00
C GLY A 74 18.38 -0.39 -27.28
N GLU A 75 19.18 0.31 -28.07
CA GLU A 75 18.76 0.81 -29.38
C GLU A 75 18.43 -0.32 -30.34
N GLU A 76 19.23 -1.39 -30.36
CA GLU A 76 18.98 -2.59 -31.16
C GLU A 76 17.70 -3.33 -30.69
N ALA A 77 17.49 -3.42 -29.39
CA ALA A 77 16.32 -4.08 -28.82
C ALA A 77 15.00 -3.28 -29.01
N ALA A 78 15.07 -1.95 -29.03
CA ALA A 78 13.90 -1.08 -29.09
C ALA A 78 14.04 0.08 -30.10
N PRO A 79 14.29 -0.18 -31.39
CA PRO A 79 14.50 0.88 -32.39
C PRO A 79 13.25 1.77 -32.59
N TRP A 80 12.07 1.23 -32.32
CA TRP A 80 10.79 1.95 -32.39
C TRP A 80 10.65 3.05 -31.31
N GLN A 81 11.49 3.04 -30.27
CA GLN A 81 11.38 3.98 -29.16
C GLN A 81 11.48 5.43 -29.65
N TYR A 82 12.34 5.70 -30.63
CA TYR A 82 12.55 7.04 -31.18
C TYR A 82 11.33 7.55 -31.94
N GLN A 83 10.65 6.68 -32.70
CA GLN A 83 9.40 7.03 -33.36
C GLN A 83 8.31 7.39 -32.34
N ARG A 84 8.23 6.62 -31.25
CA ARG A 84 7.25 6.84 -30.17
C ARG A 84 7.56 8.10 -29.36
N ALA A 85 8.82 8.31 -29.00
CA ALA A 85 9.28 9.43 -28.18
C ALA A 85 9.17 10.76 -28.94
N PHE A 86 9.57 10.76 -30.21
CA PHE A 86 9.60 11.98 -31.01
C PHE A 86 8.33 12.23 -31.80
N ARG A 87 7.41 11.25 -31.90
CA ARG A 87 6.17 11.36 -32.69
C ARG A 87 6.39 11.91 -34.11
N GLY A 88 7.54 11.60 -34.72
CA GLY A 88 7.94 12.11 -36.03
C GLY A 88 8.55 13.51 -36.06
N ALA A 89 8.78 14.16 -34.91
CA ALA A 89 9.49 15.43 -34.84
C ALA A 89 11.02 15.23 -34.92
N ILE A 90 11.69 16.05 -35.75
CA ILE A 90 13.15 16.10 -35.79
C ILE A 90 13.59 17.13 -34.75
N ILE A 91 14.11 16.66 -33.61
CA ILE A 91 14.51 17.54 -32.49
C ILE A 91 15.95 18.09 -32.65
N ASN A 92 16.73 17.57 -33.60
CA ASN A 92 18.01 18.15 -34.00
C ASN A 92 18.16 18.09 -35.53
N PRO A 93 17.82 19.16 -36.27
CA PRO A 93 18.14 19.22 -37.69
C PRO A 93 19.66 19.30 -37.87
N PRO A 94 20.21 18.71 -38.95
CA PRO A 94 21.63 18.85 -39.26
C PRO A 94 21.99 20.33 -39.39
N HIS A 95 23.08 20.74 -38.74
CA HIS A 95 23.69 22.04 -39.00
C HIS A 95 24.38 21.96 -40.36
N PHE A 96 23.85 22.70 -41.35
CA PHE A 96 24.50 22.90 -42.65
C PHE A 96 25.67 23.88 -42.55
#